data_AF-A0ABD3TGE3-F1
#
_entry.id   AF-A0ABD3TGE3-F1
#
_cell.length_a   1.000
_cell.length_b   1.000
_cell.length_c   1.000
_cell.angle_alpha   90.00
_cell.angle_beta   90.00
_cell.angle_gamma   90.00
#
_symmetry.space_group_name_H-M   'P 1'
#
loop_
_entity.id
_entity.type
_entity.pdbx_description
1 polymer ?
#
loop_
_entity_poly.entity_id
_entity_poly.type
_entity_poly.pdbx_seq_one_letter_code
_entity_poly.pdbx_strand_id
1 'polypeptide(L)' 'TCQGSCRNGLYGLQCSHLCQCAPRASTCNPIDGSCECSQGYTGEHCDQNND' A
#
# COMPACT_ATOMS: atom_id res chain seq x y z
N THR A 1 -6.92 15.45 13.78
CA THR A 1 -5.78 14.57 14.11
C THR A 1 -5.35 13.86 12.84
N CYS A 2 -4.20 14.22 12.27
CA CYS A 2 -3.65 13.47 11.14
C CYS A 2 -2.97 12.21 11.68
N GLN A 3 -3.67 11.08 11.66
CA GLN A 3 -3.08 9.76 11.98
C GLN A 3 -2.25 9.20 10.80
N GLY A 4 -2.13 9.90 9.67
CA GLY A 4 -1.63 9.33 8.42
C GLY A 4 -0.29 9.90 7.96
N SER A 5 0.83 9.50 8.58
CA SER A 5 2.15 9.83 8.03
C SER A 5 3.19 8.76 8.34
N CYS A 6 2.88 7.50 8.02
CA CYS A 6 3.98 6.58 7.78
C CYS A 6 4.65 6.94 6.46
N ARG A 7 5.98 6.80 6.41
CA ARG A 7 6.71 6.99 5.15
C ARG A 7 6.16 6.00 4.12
N ASN A 8 6.18 6.38 2.85
CA ASN A 8 5.81 5.48 1.77
C ASN A 8 6.54 4.14 1.93
N GLY A 9 5.76 3.06 1.98
CA GLY A 9 6.26 1.71 2.23
C GLY A 9 6.10 1.19 3.66
N LEU A 10 5.51 1.94 4.59
CA LEU A 10 5.24 1.49 5.96
C LEU A 10 3.78 1.74 6.38
N TYR A 11 3.26 0.88 7.27
CA TYR A 11 1.92 0.98 7.84
C TYR A 11 1.86 0.49 9.30
N GLY A 12 0.71 0.70 9.93
CA GLY A 12 0.39 0.21 11.27
C GLY A 12 0.88 1.13 12.40
N LEU A 13 0.71 0.69 13.65
CA LEU A 13 1.05 1.49 14.82
C LEU A 13 2.56 1.79 14.84
N GLN A 14 2.92 3.08 14.81
CA GLN A 14 4.31 3.55 14.71
C GLN A 14 5.04 3.13 13.43
N CYS A 15 4.34 2.75 12.35
CA CYS A 15 4.95 2.37 11.07
C CYS A 15 5.89 1.16 11.20
N SER A 16 5.53 0.22 12.08
CA SER A 16 6.31 -0.99 12.38
C SER A 16 6.17 -2.08 11.31
N HIS A 17 5.20 -1.96 10.40
CA HIS A 17 4.96 -2.92 9.33
C HIS A 17 5.38 -2.34 7.98
N LEU A 18 6.01 -3.17 7.15
CA LEU A 18 6.37 -2.84 5.77
C LEU A 18 5.20 -3.16 4.84
N CYS A 19 4.84 -2.19 3.99
CA CYS A 19 3.88 -2.40 2.92
C CYS A 19 4.44 -3.43 1.94
N GLN A 20 3.63 -4.45 1.65
CA GLN A 20 3.99 -5.53 0.73
C GLN A 20 3.47 -5.28 -0.69
N CYS A 21 3.02 -4.06 -0.98
CA CYS A 21 2.54 -3.67 -2.30
C CYS A 21 3.62 -3.82 -3.37
N ALA A 22 3.23 -4.29 -4.54
CA ALA A 22 4.05 -4.28 -5.73
C ALA A 22 4.51 -2.84 -6.06
N PRO A 23 5.65 -2.67 -6.73
CA PRO A 23 6.16 -1.36 -7.13
C PRO A 23 5.24 -0.60 -8.12
N ARG A 24 4.19 -1.26 -8.61
CA ARG A 24 3.16 -0.68 -9.47
C ARG A 24 1.89 -0.29 -8.73
N ALA A 25 1.81 -0.52 -7.42
CA ALA A 25 0.79 0.09 -6.59
C ALA A 25 0.97 1.62 -6.59
N SER A 26 -0.13 2.33 -6.71
CA SER A 26 -0.17 3.79 -6.65
C SER A 26 0.14 4.29 -5.24
N THR A 27 -0.43 3.67 -4.20
CA THR A 27 -0.19 4.10 -2.81
C THR A 27 -0.41 2.94 -1.83
N CYS A 28 0.29 2.96 -0.70
CA CYS A 28 0.01 2.07 0.43
C CYS A 28 -0.67 2.85 1.55
N ASN A 29 -1.75 2.30 2.10
CA ASN A 29 -2.48 2.88 3.20
C ASN A 29 -1.67 2.76 4.49
N PRO A 30 -1.30 3.88 5.14
CA PRO A 30 -0.49 3.85 6.35
C PRO A 30 -1.23 3.30 7.58
N ILE A 31 -2.56 3.14 7.52
CA ILE A 31 -3.38 2.68 8.64
C ILE A 31 -3.40 1.15 8.72
N ASP A 32 -3.76 0.49 7.62
CA ASP A 32 -3.99 -0.96 7.57
C ASP A 32 -3.05 -1.70 6.60
N GLY A 33 -2.27 -0.99 5.79
CA GLY A 33 -1.35 -1.58 4.82
C GLY A 33 -1.99 -1.96 3.48
N SER A 34 -3.25 -1.59 3.25
CA SER A 34 -3.94 -1.84 1.98
C SER A 34 -3.26 -1.12 0.80
N CYS A 35 -3.21 -1.78 -0.34
CA CYS A 35 -2.56 -1.27 -1.55
C CYS A 35 -3.59 -0.71 -2.53
N GLU A 36 -3.41 0.53 -2.94
CA GLU A 36 -4.16 1.12 -4.06
C GLU A 36 -3.46 0.77 -5.36
N CYS A 37 -4.11 -0.02 -6.22
CA CYS A 37 -3.52 -0.50 -7.46
C CYS A 37 -3.66 0.50 -8.59
N SER A 38 -2.59 0.66 -9.38
CA SER A 38 -2.65 1.42 -10.63
C SER A 38 -3.56 0.71 -11.63
N GLN A 39 -4.11 1.48 -12.57
CA GLN A 39 -5.03 0.95 -13.58
C GLN A 39 -4.41 -0.25 -14.34
N GLY A 40 -5.15 -1.36 -14.41
CA GLY A 40 -4.70 -2.62 -15.01
C GLY A 40 -4.05 -3.61 -14.04
N TYR A 41 -3.84 -3.24 -12.77
CA TYR A 41 -3.32 -4.11 -11.72
C TYR A 41 -4.37 -4.39 -10.65
N THR A 42 -4.36 -5.61 -10.11
CA THR A 42 -5.28 -6.08 -9.08
C THR A 42 -4.56 -7.02 -8.12
N GLY A 43 -5.28 -7.55 -7.14
CA GLY A 43 -4.74 -8.38 -6.07
C GLY A 43 -4.42 -7.56 -4.81
N GLU A 44 -4.30 -8.24 -3.67
CA GLU A 44 -4.02 -7.60 -2.37
C GLU A 44 -2.75 -6.76 -2.39
N HIS A 45 -1.77 -7.15 -3.21
CA HIS A 45 -0.50 -6.45 -3.36
C HIS A 45 -0.34 -5.79 -4.74
N CYS A 46 -1.38 -5.70 -5.57
CA CYS A 46 -1.29 -5.13 -6.92
C CYS A 46 -0.26 -5.83 -7.83
N ASP A 47 0.01 -7.11 -7.57
CA ASP A 47 0.96 -7.94 -8.30
C ASP A 47 0.32 -8.67 -9.50
N GLN A 48 -1.01 -8.66 -9.61
CA GLN A 48 -1.74 -9.35 -10.67
C GLN A 48 -2.09 -8.36 -11.80
N ASN A 49 -1.63 -8.59 -13.03
CA ASN A 49 -2.13 -7.83 -14.18
C ASN A 49 -3.50 -8.37 -14.61
N ASN A 50 -4.40 -7.49 -15.01
CA ASN A 50 -5.68 -7.85 -15.65
C ASN A 50 -5.78 -7.22 -17.06
N ASP A 51 -4.63 -6.99 -17.68
CA ASP A 51 -4.49 -6.60 -19.09
C ASP A 51 -4.26 -7.84 -19.96
#